data_AF-A0A937XM38-F1
#
_entry.id   AF-A0A937XM38-F1
#
_cell.length_a   1.000
_cell.length_b   1.000
_cell.length_c   1.000
_cell.angle_alpha   90.00
_cell.angle_beta   90.00
_cell.angle_gamma   90.00
#
_symmetry.space_group_name_H-M   'P 1'
#
loop_
_entity.id
_entity.type
_entity.pdbx_description
1 polymer ?
#
loop_
_entity_poly.entity_id
_entity_poly.type
_entity_poly.pdbx_seq_one_letter_code
_entity_poly.pdbx_strand_id
1 'polypeptide(L)'
;MTLNAAAIDQIFQSAVQTKKLPGIVAMVSSREEKLYEGAFGERLIDSGAAMTVDTVCWIASMTKAITSVCAVQCVERGLIDLDAPASAILPELANVQVLTGFDSAGMPTYRAPKREISLRHLLTHSAGFSYEIWNTDIQKLQAALGIPSVTECKNKALTLPLLFDPGERWEYGINIDWAGKMVEAVSGKTLGSYMHDHLFEPLGMRSTAFKITTSMRERLSSIHLRGPDGTLTPFPFELPQDPEFEMGGGGLYGTAGDYLRFLRMILNNGQLGGERVLKPESVWALG
;
A
#
# COMPACT_ATOMS: atom_id res chain seq x y z
N MET A 1 -17.90 -26.15 -5.45
CA MET A 1 -16.48 -26.53 -5.40
C MET A 1 -16.12 -26.65 -3.93
N THR A 2 -15.79 -27.83 -3.43
CA THR A 2 -15.47 -28.03 -2.01
C THR A 2 -13.98 -27.80 -1.81
N LEU A 3 -13.61 -26.86 -0.94
CA LEU A 3 -12.22 -26.56 -0.64
C LEU A 3 -11.60 -27.72 0.17
N ASN A 4 -10.44 -28.24 -0.24
CA ASN A 4 -9.73 -29.30 0.50
C ASN A 4 -8.67 -28.67 1.42
N ALA A 5 -9.03 -28.42 2.67
CA ALA A 5 -8.15 -27.80 3.66
C ALA A 5 -6.86 -28.61 3.89
N ALA A 6 -6.95 -29.95 3.98
CA ALA A 6 -5.79 -30.81 4.20
C ALA A 6 -4.77 -30.73 3.05
N ALA A 7 -5.25 -30.62 1.81
CA ALA A 7 -4.37 -30.42 0.65
C ALA A 7 -3.66 -29.06 0.70
N ILE A 8 -4.36 -28.00 1.14
CA ILE A 8 -3.78 -26.67 1.31
C ILE A 8 -2.72 -26.68 2.42
N ASP A 9 -3.02 -27.31 3.56
CA ASP A 9 -2.08 -27.48 4.67
C ASP A 9 -0.82 -28.21 4.21
N GLN A 10 -0.96 -29.30 3.45
CA GLN A 10 0.17 -30.06 2.95
C GLN A 10 1.09 -29.22 2.04
N ILE A 11 0.52 -28.36 1.19
CA ILE A 11 1.28 -27.44 0.34
C ILE A 11 2.11 -26.48 1.21
N PHE A 12 1.50 -25.84 2.20
CA PHE A 12 2.18 -24.86 3.04
C PHE A 12 3.18 -25.48 4.01
N GLN A 13 2.85 -26.62 4.62
CA GLN A 13 3.78 -27.39 5.44
C GLN A 13 5.00 -27.80 4.62
N SER A 14 4.81 -28.30 3.40
CA SER A 14 5.92 -28.67 2.53
C SER A 14 6.79 -27.47 2.17
N ALA A 15 6.20 -26.31 1.88
CA ALA A 15 6.95 -25.09 1.58
C ALA A 15 7.84 -24.63 2.76
N VAL A 16 7.35 -24.74 3.99
CA VAL A 16 8.12 -24.42 5.20
C VAL A 16 9.20 -25.48 5.47
N GLN A 17 8.85 -26.78 5.43
CA GLN A 17 9.79 -27.88 5.68
C GLN A 17 10.95 -27.90 4.69
N THR A 18 10.68 -27.55 3.43
CA THR A 18 11.71 -27.45 2.37
C THR A 18 12.42 -26.10 2.35
N LYS A 19 12.22 -25.27 3.39
CA LYS A 19 12.82 -23.92 3.55
C LYS A 19 12.56 -22.98 2.36
N LYS A 20 11.48 -23.20 1.62
CA LYS A 20 11.02 -22.28 0.57
C LYS A 20 10.39 -21.04 1.17
N LEU A 21 9.76 -21.13 2.33
CA LEU A 21 9.24 -19.99 3.09
C LEU A 21 9.68 -20.10 4.55
N PRO A 22 9.95 -18.99 5.25
CA PRO A 22 10.20 -19.03 6.69
C PRO A 22 8.91 -19.37 7.44
N GLY A 23 7.79 -18.79 6.99
CA GLY A 23 6.46 -19.05 7.48
C GLY A 23 5.39 -18.41 6.60
N ILE A 24 4.13 -18.73 6.86
CA ILE A 24 2.98 -18.26 6.09
C ILE A 24 1.73 -18.21 6.96
N VAL A 25 0.88 -17.21 6.73
CA VAL A 25 -0.54 -17.22 7.12
C VAL A 25 -1.36 -17.15 5.83
N ALA A 26 -2.34 -18.01 5.69
CA ALA A 26 -3.22 -18.05 4.53
C ALA A 26 -4.68 -18.14 4.96
N MET A 27 -5.55 -17.42 4.25
CA MET A 27 -6.99 -17.46 4.47
C MET A 27 -7.73 -17.46 3.14
N VAL A 28 -8.86 -18.16 3.07
CA VAL A 28 -9.78 -18.19 1.93
C VAL A 28 -11.17 -17.89 2.44
N SER A 29 -11.95 -17.12 1.67
CA SER A 29 -13.32 -16.75 2.04
C SER A 29 -14.20 -16.68 0.80
N SER A 30 -15.47 -17.04 0.96
CA SER A 30 -16.53 -16.52 0.09
C SER A 30 -16.98 -15.15 0.60
N ARG A 31 -18.01 -14.56 -0.03
CA ARG A 31 -18.63 -13.34 0.49
C ARG A 31 -19.35 -13.61 1.83
N GLU A 32 -19.91 -14.80 2.01
CA GLU A 32 -20.71 -15.21 3.17
C GLU A 32 -19.85 -15.64 4.36
N GLU A 33 -18.78 -16.41 4.12
CA GLU A 33 -18.04 -17.05 5.20
C GLU A 33 -16.56 -17.32 4.86
N LYS A 34 -15.75 -17.44 5.92
CA LYS A 34 -14.36 -17.87 5.84
C LYS A 34 -14.34 -19.38 5.59
N LEU A 35 -13.69 -19.79 4.51
CA LEU A 35 -13.62 -21.18 4.05
C LEU A 35 -12.36 -21.89 4.54
N TYR A 36 -11.30 -21.15 4.84
CA TYR A 36 -10.02 -21.68 5.32
C TYR A 36 -9.23 -20.63 6.08
N GLU A 37 -8.50 -21.08 7.10
CA GLU A 37 -7.38 -20.36 7.69
C GLU A 37 -6.30 -21.35 8.13
N GLY A 38 -5.05 -20.96 7.95
CA GLY A 38 -3.90 -21.75 8.37
C GLY A 38 -2.67 -20.89 8.57
N ALA A 39 -1.81 -21.31 9.49
CA ALA A 39 -0.52 -20.68 9.76
C ALA A 39 0.55 -21.75 9.93
N PHE A 40 1.70 -21.58 9.28
CA PHE A 40 2.79 -22.56 9.26
C PHE A 40 4.15 -21.87 9.33
N GLY A 41 5.13 -22.54 9.93
CA GLY A 41 6.51 -22.05 10.06
C GLY A 41 6.67 -20.97 11.12
N GLU A 42 7.68 -20.13 10.95
CA GLU A 42 8.14 -19.18 11.95
C GLU A 42 8.12 -17.74 11.43
N ARG A 43 7.86 -16.79 12.34
CA ARG A 43 7.91 -15.34 12.10
C ARG A 43 9.33 -14.87 11.78
N LEU A 44 10.32 -15.57 12.31
CA LEU A 44 11.74 -15.37 12.08
C LEU A 44 12.39 -16.76 11.99
N ILE A 45 13.08 -17.04 10.90
CA ILE A 45 13.76 -18.32 10.68
C ILE A 45 14.68 -18.68 11.87
N ASP A 46 14.58 -19.94 12.30
CA ASP A 46 15.38 -20.54 13.38
C ASP A 46 15.21 -19.87 14.76
N SER A 47 14.12 -19.12 14.98
CA SER A 47 13.84 -18.43 16.26
C SER A 47 12.92 -19.22 17.17
N GLY A 48 12.17 -20.19 16.63
CA GLY A 48 11.08 -20.88 17.32
C GLY A 48 9.81 -20.04 17.49
N ALA A 49 9.79 -18.78 17.05
CA ALA A 49 8.61 -17.92 17.11
C ALA A 49 7.61 -18.31 16.01
N ALA A 50 6.62 -19.13 16.36
CA ALA A 50 5.65 -19.66 15.41
C ALA A 50 4.83 -18.58 14.70
N MET A 51 4.54 -18.81 13.41
CA MET A 51 3.45 -18.10 12.73
C MET A 51 2.12 -18.48 13.36
N THR A 52 1.28 -17.48 13.60
CA THR A 52 -0.08 -17.63 14.10
C THR A 52 -1.03 -16.85 13.19
N VAL A 53 -2.32 -17.16 13.20
CA VAL A 53 -3.29 -16.50 12.30
C VAL A 53 -3.42 -14.98 12.53
N ASP A 54 -2.98 -14.52 13.71
CA ASP A 54 -2.90 -13.13 14.11
C ASP A 54 -1.48 -12.54 13.98
N THR A 55 -0.53 -13.23 13.32
CA THR A 55 0.76 -12.65 12.97
C THR A 55 0.55 -11.35 12.19
N VAL A 56 1.21 -10.28 12.64
CA VAL A 56 1.25 -8.99 11.96
C VAL A 56 2.37 -9.02 10.93
N CYS A 57 2.06 -8.58 9.71
CA CYS A 57 3.02 -8.44 8.62
C CYS A 57 3.07 -7.00 8.15
N TRP A 58 4.21 -6.56 7.64
CA TRP A 58 4.23 -5.40 6.75
C TRP A 58 3.51 -5.79 5.45
N ILE A 59 2.35 -5.19 5.17
CA ILE A 59 1.52 -5.59 4.01
C ILE A 59 1.93 -4.86 2.73
N ALA A 60 2.92 -3.96 2.80
CA ALA A 60 3.49 -3.23 1.68
C ALA A 60 2.38 -2.67 0.76
N SER A 61 2.50 -2.86 -0.55
CA SER A 61 1.58 -2.34 -1.57
C SER A 61 0.11 -2.76 -1.42
N MET A 62 -0.23 -3.75 -0.59
CA MET A 62 -1.63 -4.02 -0.25
C MET A 62 -2.30 -2.81 0.42
N THR A 63 -1.50 -1.91 1.04
CA THR A 63 -1.94 -0.60 1.53
C THR A 63 -2.66 0.22 0.47
N LYS A 64 -2.26 0.11 -0.81
CA LYS A 64 -2.80 0.94 -1.89
C LYS A 64 -4.31 0.76 -2.05
N ALA A 65 -4.81 -0.48 -1.95
CA ALA A 65 -6.24 -0.75 -2.07
C ALA A 65 -7.03 -0.06 -0.95
N ILE A 66 -6.49 -0.06 0.26
CA ILE A 66 -7.09 0.60 1.44
C ILE A 66 -7.10 2.12 1.25
N THR A 67 -5.97 2.71 0.82
CA THR A 67 -5.86 4.15 0.52
C THR A 67 -6.82 4.56 -0.59
N SER A 68 -6.92 3.78 -1.68
CA SER A 68 -7.84 4.04 -2.78
C SER A 68 -9.30 4.02 -2.33
N VAL A 69 -9.71 3.08 -1.48
CA VAL A 69 -11.07 3.07 -0.90
C VAL A 69 -11.33 4.34 -0.09
N CYS A 70 -10.36 4.79 0.71
CA CYS A 70 -10.50 6.02 1.48
C CYS A 70 -10.60 7.27 0.58
N ALA A 71 -9.84 7.32 -0.50
CA ALA A 71 -9.95 8.40 -1.50
C ALA A 71 -11.34 8.40 -2.18
N VAL A 72 -11.84 7.22 -2.54
CA VAL A 72 -13.20 7.09 -3.12
C VAL A 72 -14.29 7.44 -2.11
N GLN A 73 -14.12 7.15 -0.81
CA GLN A 73 -15.04 7.65 0.23
C GLN A 73 -15.11 9.19 0.23
N CYS A 74 -13.98 9.88 0.03
CA CYS A 74 -13.96 11.34 -0.10
C CYS A 74 -14.68 11.81 -1.38
N VAL A 75 -14.56 11.06 -2.49
CA VAL A 75 -15.33 11.32 -3.72
C VAL A 75 -16.83 11.15 -3.48
N GLU A 76 -17.26 10.07 -2.83
CA GLU A 76 -18.68 9.82 -2.51
C GLU A 76 -19.31 10.93 -1.66
N ARG A 77 -18.49 11.57 -0.81
CA ARG A 77 -18.89 12.67 0.07
C ARG A 77 -18.82 14.04 -0.61
N GLY A 78 -18.41 14.09 -1.88
CA GLY A 78 -18.25 15.33 -2.65
C GLY A 78 -17.07 16.19 -2.18
N LEU A 79 -16.11 15.62 -1.44
CA LEU A 79 -14.93 16.33 -0.94
C LEU A 79 -13.80 16.36 -1.97
N ILE A 80 -13.76 15.37 -2.87
CA ILE A 80 -12.80 15.29 -3.96
C ILE A 80 -13.57 15.03 -5.25
N ASP A 81 -13.31 15.82 -6.29
CA ASP A 81 -13.71 15.49 -7.65
C ASP A 81 -12.62 14.62 -8.29
N LEU A 82 -13.03 13.50 -8.89
CA LEU A 82 -12.12 12.49 -9.44
C LEU A 82 -11.29 13.02 -10.62
N ASP A 83 -11.84 13.96 -11.38
CA ASP A 83 -11.27 14.47 -12.64
C ASP A 83 -10.78 15.92 -12.55
N ALA A 84 -11.16 16.64 -11.48
CA ALA A 84 -10.63 17.97 -11.24
C ALA A 84 -9.10 17.97 -11.01
N PRO A 85 -8.43 19.10 -11.27
CA PRO A 85 -7.01 19.26 -10.96
C PRO A 85 -6.75 19.00 -9.47
N ALA A 86 -5.88 18.03 -9.17
CA ALA A 86 -5.49 17.69 -7.81
C ALA A 86 -4.77 18.86 -7.10
N SER A 87 -4.21 19.79 -7.87
CA SER A 87 -3.63 21.05 -7.41
C SER A 87 -4.62 21.94 -6.65
N ALA A 88 -5.93 21.78 -6.87
CA ALA A 88 -6.95 22.50 -6.11
C ALA A 88 -7.00 22.09 -4.63
N ILE A 89 -6.53 20.88 -4.30
CA ILE A 89 -6.46 20.33 -2.94
C ILE A 89 -5.02 20.35 -2.42
N LEU A 90 -4.06 20.01 -3.28
CA LEU A 90 -2.63 19.94 -2.99
C LEU A 90 -1.86 20.88 -3.94
N PRO A 91 -1.73 22.19 -3.61
CA PRO A 91 -1.11 23.18 -4.49
C PRO A 91 0.29 22.82 -4.99
N GLU A 92 1.04 22.02 -4.23
CA GLU A 92 2.35 21.53 -4.60
C GLU A 92 2.35 20.67 -5.89
N LEU A 93 1.24 20.01 -6.22
CA LEU A 93 1.10 19.25 -7.47
C LEU A 93 1.07 20.17 -8.71
N ALA A 94 0.78 21.46 -8.57
CA ALA A 94 0.86 22.42 -9.68
C ALA A 94 2.30 22.69 -10.14
N ASN A 95 3.29 22.44 -9.26
CA ASN A 95 4.70 22.70 -9.52
C ASN A 95 5.44 21.46 -10.06
N VAL A 96 4.77 20.32 -10.14
CA VAL A 96 5.37 19.08 -10.61
C VAL A 96 5.69 19.19 -12.10
N GLN A 97 6.91 18.78 -12.48
CA GLN A 97 7.40 18.83 -13.85
C GLN A 97 7.61 17.44 -14.44
N VAL A 98 7.66 17.36 -15.77
CA VAL A 98 8.02 16.14 -16.50
C VAL A 98 9.53 16.15 -16.76
N LEU A 99 10.22 15.10 -16.33
CA LEU A 99 11.63 14.85 -16.62
C LEU A 99 11.83 14.65 -18.13
N THR A 100 12.77 15.40 -18.72
CA THR A 100 13.11 15.30 -20.15
C THR A 100 14.47 14.66 -20.42
N GLY A 101 15.27 14.46 -19.37
CA GLY A 101 16.60 13.88 -19.45
C GLY A 101 17.55 14.52 -18.44
N PHE A 102 18.85 14.41 -18.69
CA PHE A 102 19.90 14.99 -17.86
C PHE A 102 20.87 15.79 -18.72
N ASP A 103 21.40 16.89 -18.19
CA ASP A 103 22.42 17.69 -18.87
C ASP A 103 23.83 17.07 -18.76
N SER A 104 24.85 17.75 -19.30
CA SER A 104 26.23 17.27 -19.28
C SER A 104 26.85 17.21 -17.88
N ALA A 105 26.27 17.88 -16.89
CA ALA A 105 26.67 17.80 -15.48
C ALA A 105 25.91 16.69 -14.73
N GLY A 106 25.01 15.97 -15.39
CA GLY A 106 24.16 14.95 -14.78
C GLY A 106 22.98 15.54 -14.00
N MET A 107 22.67 16.82 -14.19
CA MET A 107 21.51 17.45 -13.56
C MET A 107 20.25 17.22 -14.39
N PRO A 108 19.11 16.92 -13.74
CA PRO A 108 17.86 16.66 -14.46
C PRO A 108 17.34 17.91 -15.17
N THR A 109 16.79 17.70 -16.36
CA THR A 109 16.13 18.71 -17.19
C THR A 109 14.63 18.44 -17.24
N TYR A 110 13.83 19.50 -17.37
CA TYR A 110 12.40 19.41 -17.18
C TYR A 110 11.60 20.21 -18.19
N ARG A 111 10.31 19.86 -18.30
CA ARG A 111 9.27 20.69 -18.94
C ARG A 111 7.99 20.69 -18.12
N ALA A 112 7.12 21.66 -18.36
CA ALA A 112 5.77 21.63 -17.83
C ALA A 112 4.97 20.42 -18.38
N PRO A 113 4.08 19.83 -17.57
CA PRO A 113 3.15 18.82 -18.06
C PRO A 113 2.11 19.46 -18.97
N LYS A 114 1.62 18.70 -19.96
CA LYS A 114 0.57 19.14 -20.91
C LYS A 114 -0.84 19.11 -20.31
N ARG A 115 -1.01 18.42 -19.18
CA ARG A 115 -2.28 18.25 -18.45
C ARG A 115 -2.00 18.24 -16.96
N GLU A 116 -2.98 18.69 -16.18
CA GLU A 116 -2.91 18.61 -14.72
C GLU A 116 -3.13 17.17 -14.24
N ILE A 117 -2.53 16.85 -13.09
CA ILE A 117 -2.77 15.59 -12.38
C ILE A 117 -4.17 15.65 -11.77
N SER A 118 -4.92 14.56 -11.82
CA SER A 118 -6.22 14.40 -11.15
C SER A 118 -6.15 13.21 -10.20
N LEU A 119 -7.14 13.07 -9.31
CA LEU A 119 -7.22 11.89 -8.45
C LEU A 119 -7.33 10.60 -9.30
N ARG A 120 -8.04 10.63 -10.44
CA ARG A 120 -8.13 9.50 -11.37
C ARG A 120 -6.73 9.05 -11.79
N HIS A 121 -5.89 9.98 -12.23
CA HIS A 121 -4.53 9.67 -12.66
C HIS A 121 -3.71 9.03 -11.53
N LEU A 122 -3.87 9.52 -10.30
CA LEU A 122 -3.17 8.96 -9.14
C LEU A 122 -3.63 7.53 -8.85
N LEU A 123 -4.95 7.29 -8.77
CA LEU A 123 -5.51 5.97 -8.46
C LEU A 123 -5.22 4.92 -9.53
N THR A 124 -5.12 5.33 -10.80
CA THR A 124 -4.86 4.41 -11.91
C THR A 124 -3.38 4.29 -12.29
N HIS A 125 -2.46 4.85 -11.50
CA HIS A 125 -1.03 4.83 -11.80
C HIS A 125 -0.71 5.40 -13.20
N SER A 126 -1.39 6.49 -13.58
CA SER A 126 -1.21 7.16 -14.87
C SER A 126 -0.86 8.64 -14.74
N ALA A 127 -0.57 9.14 -13.54
CA ALA A 127 -0.11 10.51 -13.36
C ALA A 127 1.30 10.75 -13.90
N GLY A 128 2.12 9.70 -13.99
CA GLY A 128 3.49 9.77 -14.51
C GLY A 128 4.59 9.57 -13.47
N PHE A 129 4.24 9.39 -12.19
CA PHE A 129 5.22 9.06 -11.16
C PHE A 129 5.67 7.60 -11.24
N SER A 130 6.95 7.34 -10.95
CA SER A 130 7.53 6.00 -10.85
C SER A 130 8.25 5.81 -9.50
N TYR A 131 8.61 4.57 -9.18
CA TYR A 131 9.51 4.25 -8.07
C TYR A 131 10.94 4.08 -8.56
N GLU A 132 11.91 4.43 -7.72
CA GLU A 132 13.33 4.28 -7.99
C GLU A 132 13.72 2.82 -8.27
N ILE A 133 13.11 1.85 -7.59
CA ILE A 133 13.46 0.43 -7.76
C ILE A 133 13.18 -0.09 -9.18
N TRP A 134 12.28 0.57 -9.92
CA TRP A 134 11.88 0.17 -11.28
C TRP A 134 12.37 1.12 -12.37
N ASN A 135 12.97 2.26 -12.01
CA ASN A 135 13.36 3.27 -12.98
C ASN A 135 14.73 3.89 -12.65
N THR A 136 15.71 3.66 -13.53
CA THR A 136 17.09 4.12 -13.37
C THR A 136 17.24 5.63 -13.44
N ASP A 137 16.36 6.34 -14.14
CA ASP A 137 16.40 7.80 -14.19
C ASP A 137 15.89 8.41 -12.87
N ILE A 138 14.89 7.80 -12.24
CA ILE A 138 14.49 8.18 -10.87
C ILE A 138 15.63 7.92 -9.88
N GLN A 139 16.34 6.79 -9.98
CA GLN A 139 17.52 6.52 -9.13
C GLN A 139 18.62 7.60 -9.30
N LYS A 140 18.98 7.93 -10.54
CA LYS A 140 19.97 8.98 -10.83
C LYS A 140 19.54 10.33 -10.28
N LEU A 141 18.27 10.70 -10.48
CA LEU A 141 17.70 11.95 -10.00
C LEU A 141 17.72 12.03 -8.47
N GLN A 142 17.34 10.95 -7.78
CA GLN A 142 17.40 10.88 -6.33
C GLN A 142 18.82 11.08 -5.81
N ALA A 143 19.81 10.42 -6.44
CA ALA A 143 21.22 10.59 -6.09
C ALA A 143 21.70 12.03 -6.34
N ALA A 144 21.34 12.64 -7.48
CA ALA A 144 21.77 13.98 -7.83
C ALA A 144 21.16 15.07 -6.93
N LEU A 145 19.90 14.91 -6.50
CA LEU A 145 19.16 15.90 -5.70
C LEU A 145 19.10 15.57 -4.19
N GLY A 146 19.67 14.44 -3.79
CA GLY A 146 19.58 13.90 -2.44
C GLY A 146 18.12 13.68 -2.01
N ILE A 147 17.26 13.21 -2.92
CA ILE A 147 15.87 12.86 -2.62
C ILE A 147 15.88 11.44 -2.01
N PRO A 148 15.32 11.25 -0.80
CA PRO A 148 15.31 9.94 -0.14
C PRO A 148 14.36 8.96 -0.83
N SER A 149 14.49 7.67 -0.51
CA SER A 149 13.47 6.68 -0.87
C SER A 149 12.14 7.05 -0.20
N VAL A 150 11.03 6.77 -0.86
CA VAL A 150 9.68 6.92 -0.28
C VAL A 150 9.50 6.10 1.00
N THR A 151 10.24 4.99 1.12
CA THR A 151 10.25 4.13 2.31
C THR A 151 10.85 4.79 3.56
N GLU A 152 11.59 5.90 3.38
CA GLU A 152 12.02 6.73 4.50
C GLU A 152 10.91 7.67 5.01
N CYS A 153 9.77 7.73 4.31
CA CYS A 153 8.58 8.49 4.69
C CYS A 153 8.84 9.97 5.03
N LYS A 154 9.77 10.60 4.29
CA LYS A 154 10.07 12.04 4.32
C LYS A 154 9.35 12.74 3.18
N ASN A 155 8.78 13.92 3.41
CA ASN A 155 8.05 14.67 2.37
C ASN A 155 8.91 14.96 1.13
N LYS A 156 10.24 15.07 1.31
CA LYS A 156 11.19 15.21 0.18
C LYS A 156 11.08 14.07 -0.83
N ALA A 157 10.71 12.85 -0.42
CA ALA A 157 10.50 11.73 -1.34
C ALA A 157 9.33 11.94 -2.32
N LEU A 158 8.37 12.82 -1.99
CA LEU A 158 7.23 13.13 -2.86
C LEU A 158 7.56 14.18 -3.91
N THR A 159 8.75 14.78 -3.91
CA THR A 159 9.15 15.82 -4.88
C THR A 159 9.73 15.24 -6.19
N LEU A 160 9.47 13.96 -6.48
CA LEU A 160 9.90 13.33 -7.73
C LEU A 160 9.15 13.96 -8.92
N PRO A 161 9.80 14.11 -10.10
CA PRO A 161 9.10 14.54 -11.30
C PRO A 161 8.27 13.40 -11.90
N LEU A 162 7.47 13.75 -12.90
CA LEU A 162 6.81 12.79 -13.78
C LEU A 162 7.77 12.31 -14.87
N LEU A 163 7.54 11.11 -15.40
CA LEU A 163 8.25 10.57 -16.57
C LEU A 163 7.52 10.85 -17.90
N PHE A 164 6.23 11.16 -17.84
CA PHE A 164 5.38 11.47 -18.99
C PHE A 164 4.19 12.33 -18.52
N ASP A 165 3.42 12.86 -19.47
CA ASP A 165 2.26 13.70 -19.13
C ASP A 165 1.13 12.87 -18.51
N PRO A 166 0.41 13.39 -17.50
CA PRO A 166 -0.70 12.67 -16.86
C PRO A 166 -1.71 12.13 -17.88
N GLY A 167 -2.04 10.85 -17.75
CA GLY A 167 -2.98 10.11 -18.60
C GLY A 167 -2.39 9.52 -19.88
N GLU A 168 -1.12 9.76 -20.22
CA GLU A 168 -0.55 9.22 -21.47
C GLU A 168 -0.15 7.74 -21.39
N ARG A 169 0.24 7.25 -20.21
CA ARG A 169 0.74 5.88 -20.01
C ARG A 169 0.41 5.40 -18.60
N TRP A 170 0.70 4.13 -18.34
CA TRP A 170 0.70 3.53 -17.01
C TRP A 170 2.13 3.37 -16.50
N GLU A 171 2.37 3.70 -15.23
CA GLU A 171 3.65 3.54 -14.55
C GLU A 171 3.45 3.40 -13.04
N TYR A 172 4.06 2.36 -12.46
CA TYR A 172 3.93 2.09 -11.04
C TYR A 172 4.87 2.98 -10.22
N GLY A 173 4.31 3.76 -9.30
CA GLY A 173 5.07 4.78 -8.57
C GLY A 173 4.33 5.34 -7.36
N ILE A 174 4.84 6.45 -6.82
CA ILE A 174 4.35 7.16 -5.62
C ILE A 174 2.95 7.80 -5.75
N ASN A 175 2.18 7.42 -6.77
CA ASN A 175 0.87 7.98 -7.09
C ASN A 175 -0.13 7.86 -5.92
N ILE A 176 -0.15 6.71 -5.24
CA ILE A 176 -1.11 6.45 -4.15
C ILE A 176 -0.72 7.16 -2.86
N ASP A 177 0.55 7.51 -2.68
CA ASP A 177 1.00 8.37 -1.57
C ASP A 177 0.38 9.77 -1.71
N TRP A 178 0.33 10.32 -2.92
CA TRP A 178 -0.39 11.56 -3.22
C TRP A 178 -1.91 11.45 -3.03
N ALA A 179 -2.53 10.32 -3.40
CA ALA A 179 -3.95 10.09 -3.11
C ALA A 179 -4.22 10.09 -1.60
N GLY A 180 -3.31 9.51 -0.81
CA GLY A 180 -3.32 9.60 0.65
C GLY A 180 -3.24 11.04 1.14
N LYS A 181 -2.31 11.83 0.62
CA LYS A 181 -2.19 13.27 0.94
C LYS A 181 -3.45 14.06 0.63
N MET A 182 -4.16 13.74 -0.46
CA MET A 182 -5.44 14.39 -0.77
C MET A 182 -6.50 14.06 0.28
N VAL A 183 -6.56 12.81 0.77
CA VAL A 183 -7.46 12.41 1.86
C VAL A 183 -7.13 13.18 3.14
N GLU A 184 -5.84 13.32 3.48
CA GLU A 184 -5.42 14.11 4.64
C GLU A 184 -5.90 15.56 4.53
N ALA A 185 -5.63 16.20 3.39
CA ALA A 185 -5.96 17.60 3.15
C ALA A 185 -7.47 17.90 3.27
N VAL A 186 -8.33 17.08 2.66
CA VAL A 186 -9.79 17.32 2.69
C VAL A 186 -10.45 16.91 4.00
N SER A 187 -9.85 15.99 4.76
CA SER A 187 -10.42 15.51 6.02
C SER A 187 -9.89 16.24 7.26
N GLY A 188 -8.73 16.89 7.16
CA GLY A 188 -8.03 17.48 8.30
C GLY A 188 -7.46 16.45 9.29
N LYS A 189 -7.40 15.17 8.89
CA LYS A 189 -6.86 14.06 9.69
C LYS A 189 -5.59 13.53 9.04
N THR A 190 -4.75 12.86 9.83
CA THR A 190 -3.73 11.99 9.23
C THR A 190 -4.40 10.82 8.51
N LEU A 191 -3.72 10.23 7.53
CA LEU A 191 -4.28 9.15 6.71
C LEU A 191 -4.73 7.95 7.57
N GLY A 192 -3.91 7.55 8.54
CA GLY A 192 -4.17 6.48 9.49
C GLY A 192 -5.35 6.77 10.40
N SER A 193 -5.53 8.02 10.86
CA SER A 193 -6.71 8.41 11.64
C SER A 193 -7.98 8.38 10.79
N TYR A 194 -7.93 8.83 9.54
CA TYR A 194 -9.06 8.72 8.62
C TYR A 194 -9.41 7.24 8.36
N MET A 195 -8.42 6.41 8.03
CA MET A 195 -8.60 4.98 7.81
C MET A 195 -9.19 4.30 9.05
N HIS A 196 -8.72 4.63 10.24
CA HIS A 196 -9.24 4.08 11.49
C HIS A 196 -10.74 4.34 11.62
N ASP A 197 -11.16 5.60 11.52
CA ASP A 197 -12.54 6.00 11.80
C ASP A 197 -13.53 5.58 10.71
N HIS A 198 -13.10 5.55 9.46
CA HIS A 198 -13.98 5.34 8.30
C HIS A 198 -13.86 3.96 7.66
N LEU A 199 -12.90 3.14 8.09
CA LEU A 199 -12.69 1.83 7.51
C LEU A 199 -12.32 0.78 8.56
N PHE A 200 -11.29 0.99 9.39
CA PHE A 200 -10.81 -0.07 10.27
C PHE A 200 -11.77 -0.36 11.42
N GLU A 201 -12.24 0.65 12.16
CA GLU A 201 -13.18 0.41 13.27
C GLU A 201 -14.53 -0.14 12.78
N PRO A 202 -15.18 0.42 11.73
CA PRO A 202 -16.43 -0.13 11.21
C PRO A 202 -16.27 -1.58 10.71
N LEU A 203 -15.12 -1.91 10.12
CA LEU A 203 -14.85 -3.27 9.67
C LEU A 203 -14.28 -4.16 10.77
N GLY A 204 -13.94 -3.65 11.95
CA GLY A 204 -13.29 -4.40 13.03
C GLY A 204 -11.88 -4.89 12.71
N MET A 205 -11.10 -4.11 11.95
CA MET A 205 -9.70 -4.37 11.59
C MET A 205 -8.77 -3.85 12.70
N ARG A 206 -8.62 -4.61 13.79
CA ARG A 206 -8.00 -4.11 15.04
C ARG A 206 -6.47 -4.21 15.09
N SER A 207 -5.84 -4.83 14.10
CA SER A 207 -4.39 -5.01 13.99
C SER A 207 -3.87 -4.47 12.66
N THR A 208 -4.45 -3.36 12.18
CA THR A 208 -4.02 -2.66 10.97
C THR A 208 -3.69 -1.19 11.28
N ALA A 209 -2.45 -0.78 11.03
CA ALA A 209 -1.99 0.58 11.33
C ALA A 209 -0.68 0.93 10.61
N PHE A 210 -0.39 2.23 10.45
CA PHE A 210 0.93 2.72 10.05
C PHE A 210 1.93 2.62 11.20
N LYS A 211 1.52 3.08 12.39
CA LYS A 211 2.28 2.98 13.63
C LYS A 211 1.87 1.73 14.41
N ILE A 212 2.79 0.79 14.58
CA ILE A 212 2.48 -0.48 15.24
C ILE A 212 2.37 -0.31 16.75
N THR A 213 1.33 -0.90 17.34
CA THR A 213 1.13 -0.94 18.79
C THR A 213 2.06 -1.98 19.44
N THR A 214 2.19 -1.94 20.78
CA THR A 214 2.94 -2.96 21.53
C THR A 214 2.45 -4.37 21.22
N SER A 215 1.12 -4.59 21.21
CA SER A 215 0.54 -5.89 20.89
C SER A 215 0.83 -6.35 19.46
N MET A 216 0.86 -5.42 18.49
CA MET A 216 1.24 -5.76 17.12
C MET A 216 2.72 -6.15 17.04
N ARG A 217 3.59 -5.44 17.77
CA ARG A 217 5.04 -5.69 17.81
C ARG A 217 5.38 -7.09 18.35
N GLU A 218 4.66 -7.55 19.37
CA GLU A 218 4.82 -8.91 19.93
C GLU A 218 4.51 -10.04 18.93
N ARG A 219 3.73 -9.73 17.89
CA ARG A 219 3.27 -10.67 16.86
C ARG A 219 3.80 -10.36 15.47
N LEU A 220 4.77 -9.45 15.36
CA LEU A 220 5.31 -9.01 14.08
C LEU A 220 6.20 -10.09 13.44
N SER A 221 5.96 -10.39 12.16
CA SER A 221 6.86 -11.20 11.35
C SER A 221 8.08 -10.40 10.90
N SER A 222 9.25 -11.04 10.88
CA SER A 222 10.44 -10.49 10.22
C SER A 222 10.33 -10.60 8.70
N ILE A 223 11.07 -9.74 8.00
CA ILE A 223 11.26 -9.85 6.55
C ILE A 223 12.49 -10.71 6.30
N HIS A 224 12.44 -11.50 5.24
CA HIS A 224 13.57 -12.30 4.77
C HIS A 224 13.87 -11.98 3.31
N LEU A 225 15.14 -11.95 2.96
CA LEU A 225 15.59 -11.88 1.57
C LEU A 225 16.01 -13.28 1.11
N ARG A 226 15.78 -13.55 -0.17
CA ARG A 226 16.25 -14.77 -0.81
C ARG A 226 17.56 -14.48 -1.54
N GLY A 227 18.62 -15.18 -1.16
CA GLY A 227 19.89 -15.16 -1.85
C GLY A 227 19.85 -15.88 -3.21
N PRO A 228 20.87 -15.69 -4.06
CA PRO A 228 20.97 -16.38 -5.35
C PRO A 228 21.00 -17.92 -5.25
N ASP A 229 21.45 -18.44 -4.12
CA ASP A 229 21.48 -19.86 -3.77
C ASP A 229 20.13 -20.40 -3.24
N GLY A 230 19.13 -19.53 -3.14
CA GLY A 230 17.80 -19.85 -2.61
C GLY A 230 17.68 -19.73 -1.09
N THR A 231 18.77 -19.48 -0.37
CA THR A 231 18.80 -19.34 1.09
C THR A 231 18.00 -18.12 1.52
N LEU A 232 17.22 -18.27 2.60
CA LEU A 232 16.46 -17.17 3.21
C LEU A 232 17.25 -16.61 4.38
N THR A 233 17.52 -15.31 4.37
CA THR A 233 18.21 -14.60 5.46
C THR A 233 17.34 -13.49 6.02
N PRO A 234 17.30 -13.30 7.36
CA PRO A 234 16.61 -12.17 7.96
C PRO A 234 17.11 -10.85 7.40
N PHE A 235 16.20 -9.94 7.08
CA PHE A 235 16.47 -8.59 6.63
C PHE A 235 15.88 -7.60 7.64
N PRO A 236 16.71 -6.92 8.44
CA PRO A 236 16.25 -6.00 9.47
C PRO A 236 15.71 -4.74 8.80
N PHE A 237 14.42 -4.73 8.50
CA PHE A 237 13.72 -3.61 7.89
C PHE A 237 12.42 -3.32 8.63
N GLU A 238 12.25 -2.06 9.02
CA GLU A 238 11.02 -1.51 9.57
C GLU A 238 10.87 -0.11 8.97
N LEU A 239 9.65 0.25 8.57
CA LEU A 239 9.36 1.61 8.16
C LEU A 239 9.41 2.55 9.37
N PRO A 240 9.75 3.84 9.20
CA PRO A 240 9.74 4.80 10.30
C PRO A 240 8.40 4.82 11.04
N GLN A 241 8.45 4.68 12.37
CA GLN A 241 7.26 4.68 13.23
C GLN A 241 6.80 6.08 13.66
N ASP A 242 7.58 7.11 13.33
CA ASP A 242 7.28 8.53 13.47
C ASP A 242 7.66 9.26 12.15
N PRO A 243 6.94 8.98 11.04
CA PRO A 243 7.28 9.52 9.73
C PRO A 243 6.81 10.98 9.56
N GLU A 244 7.35 11.70 8.57
CA GLU A 244 6.80 13.01 8.18
C GLU A 244 5.45 12.88 7.46
N PHE A 245 5.16 11.72 6.86
CA PHE A 245 3.86 11.36 6.32
C PHE A 245 3.57 9.86 6.40
N GLU A 246 2.30 9.50 6.50
CA GLU A 246 1.86 8.10 6.43
C GLU A 246 1.81 7.62 4.98
N MET A 247 2.69 6.66 4.63
CA MET A 247 2.92 6.21 3.25
C MET A 247 1.75 5.42 2.67
N GLY A 248 0.76 6.09 2.09
CA GLY A 248 -0.44 5.48 1.49
C GLY A 248 -0.15 4.45 0.39
N GLY A 249 1.05 4.46 -0.19
CA GLY A 249 1.53 3.50 -1.16
C GLY A 249 2.00 2.16 -0.57
N GLY A 250 2.31 2.08 0.72
CA GLY A 250 2.82 0.82 1.27
C GLY A 250 3.12 0.78 2.76
N GLY A 251 2.63 1.72 3.55
CA GLY A 251 3.05 1.94 4.93
C GLY A 251 2.33 1.10 5.99
N LEU A 252 1.25 0.39 5.63
CA LEU A 252 0.49 -0.36 6.63
C LEU A 252 1.18 -1.65 7.04
N TYR A 253 1.04 -1.93 8.33
CA TYR A 253 1.13 -3.26 8.91
C TYR A 253 -0.28 -3.80 9.12
N GLY A 254 -0.47 -5.11 9.00
CA GLY A 254 -1.78 -5.75 9.05
C GLY A 254 -1.70 -7.24 9.30
N THR A 255 -2.84 -7.87 9.53
CA THR A 255 -2.98 -9.33 9.60
C THR A 255 -3.74 -9.86 8.39
N ALA A 256 -3.57 -11.14 8.06
CA ALA A 256 -4.39 -11.79 7.03
C ALA A 256 -5.90 -11.70 7.36
N GLY A 257 -6.25 -11.80 8.64
CA GLY A 257 -7.63 -11.69 9.13
C GLY A 257 -8.25 -10.31 8.88
N ASP A 258 -7.54 -9.24 9.23
CA ASP A 258 -8.02 -7.88 8.99
C ASP A 258 -8.15 -7.59 7.49
N TYR A 259 -7.16 -7.99 6.69
CA TYR A 259 -7.22 -7.78 5.25
C TYR A 259 -8.35 -8.60 4.60
N LEU A 260 -8.64 -9.80 5.11
CA LEU A 260 -9.79 -10.59 4.66
C LEU A 260 -11.12 -9.87 4.94
N ARG A 261 -11.24 -9.13 6.04
CA ARG A 261 -12.43 -8.32 6.35
C ARG A 261 -12.58 -7.19 5.33
N PHE A 262 -11.49 -6.51 4.98
CA PHE A 262 -11.46 -5.55 3.87
C PHE A 262 -11.91 -6.17 2.54
N LEU A 263 -11.36 -7.33 2.16
CA LEU A 263 -11.76 -8.02 0.93
C LEU A 263 -13.23 -8.44 0.93
N ARG A 264 -13.74 -8.94 2.06
CA ARG A 264 -15.16 -9.32 2.19
C ARG A 264 -16.10 -8.12 2.13
N MET A 265 -15.67 -6.94 2.58
CA MET A 265 -16.43 -5.71 2.40
C MET A 265 -16.60 -5.38 0.91
N ILE A 266 -15.52 -5.51 0.12
CA ILE A 266 -15.57 -5.34 -1.34
C ILE A 266 -16.49 -6.38 -1.98
N LEU A 267 -16.32 -7.68 -1.66
CA LEU A 267 -17.18 -8.77 -2.17
C LEU A 267 -18.66 -8.60 -1.81
N ASN A 268 -18.97 -7.82 -0.78
CA ASN A 268 -20.33 -7.51 -0.35
C ASN A 268 -20.77 -6.10 -0.73
N ASN A 269 -20.21 -5.52 -1.79
CA ASN A 269 -20.63 -4.23 -2.34
C ASN A 269 -20.59 -3.10 -1.29
N GLY A 270 -19.50 -3.03 -0.52
CA GLY A 270 -19.20 -1.89 0.34
C GLY A 270 -19.63 -2.05 1.80
N GLN A 271 -20.05 -3.25 2.21
CA GLN A 271 -20.53 -3.51 3.57
C GLN A 271 -20.01 -4.82 4.16
N LEU A 272 -19.89 -4.87 5.49
CA LEU A 272 -19.60 -6.10 6.24
C LEU A 272 -20.23 -6.02 7.63
N GLY A 273 -20.88 -7.08 8.08
CA GLY A 273 -21.40 -7.16 9.46
C GLY A 273 -22.48 -6.13 9.79
N GLY A 274 -23.21 -5.62 8.80
CA GLY A 274 -24.22 -4.56 8.96
C GLY A 274 -23.68 -3.14 8.75
N GLU A 275 -22.37 -2.96 8.77
CA GLU A 275 -21.71 -1.67 8.55
C GLU A 275 -21.46 -1.44 7.06
N ARG A 276 -21.86 -0.27 6.55
CA ARG A 276 -21.61 0.16 5.17
C ARG A 276 -20.56 1.27 5.17
N VAL A 277 -19.42 1.00 4.55
CA VAL A 277 -18.29 1.94 4.42
C VAL A 277 -18.12 2.49 3.01
N LEU A 278 -18.78 1.87 2.01
CA LEU A 278 -18.80 2.33 0.62
C LEU A 278 -20.16 2.03 -0.02
N LYS A 279 -20.60 2.84 -0.98
CA LYS A 279 -21.79 2.54 -1.78
C LYS A 279 -21.47 1.46 -2.83
N PRO A 280 -22.45 0.63 -3.23
CA PRO A 280 -22.23 -0.39 -4.26
C PRO A 280 -21.67 0.18 -5.57
N GLU A 281 -22.16 1.34 -6.00
CA GLU A 281 -21.76 1.98 -7.25
C GLU A 281 -20.28 2.36 -7.24
N SER A 282 -19.77 2.80 -6.10
CA SER A 282 -18.37 3.15 -5.94
C SER A 282 -17.45 1.93 -5.83
N VAL A 283 -17.95 0.81 -5.30
CA VAL A 283 -17.23 -0.47 -5.39
C VAL A 283 -17.05 -0.86 -6.85
N TRP A 284 -18.10 -0.74 -7.67
CA TRP A 284 -18.01 -1.03 -9.11
C TRP A 284 -17.12 -0.03 -9.85
N ALA A 285 -17.06 1.22 -9.42
CA ALA A 285 -16.15 2.20 -10.02
C ALA A 285 -14.66 1.91 -9.75
N LEU A 286 -14.32 1.07 -8.76
CA LEU A 286 -12.94 0.65 -8.46
C LEU A 286 -12.42 -0.46 -9.40
N GLY A 287 -13.29 -1.11 -10.21
CA GLY A 287 -12.93 -2.21 -11.11
C GLY A 287 -14.10 -3.09 -11.51
#